data_AF-A0A7J8J5C0-F1
#
_entry.id   AF-A0A7J8J5C0-F1
#
_cell.length_a   1.000
_cell.length_b   1.000
_cell.length_c   1.000
_cell.angle_alpha   90.00
_cell.angle_beta   90.00
_cell.angle_gamma   90.00
#
_symmetry.space_group_name_H-M   'P 1'
#
loop_
_entity.id
_entity.type
_entity.pdbx_description
1 polymer ?
#
loop_
_entity_poly.entity_id
_entity_poly.type
_entity_poly.pdbx_seq_one_letter_code
_entity_poly.pdbx_strand_id
1 'polypeptide(L)'
;MVWDRQTKMEYEWKPDEQGLQQILQLLKESQSPDTTIQRTVQQKLEQLNQYPDFNNYLIFVLTKLKSEDEPTRSLSGLILKNNVKAHFQNFPNGVTDFIKSECLNNIGDSSPLIRATVDLMLLHVSISLSSVGLKL
;
A
#
# COMPACT_ATOMS: atom_id res chain seq x y z
N MET A 1 -22.88 2.73 31.39
CA MET A 1 -22.45 1.55 30.60
C MET A 1 -21.73 2.09 29.37
N VAL A 2 -20.53 1.57 29.13
CA VAL A 2 -19.62 1.81 27.97
C VAL A 2 -18.90 3.17 27.93
N TRP A 3 -17.80 3.23 28.69
CA TRP A 3 -16.66 4.09 28.45
C TRP A 3 -15.83 3.55 27.28
N ASP A 4 -16.27 3.72 26.03
CA ASP A 4 -15.36 3.46 24.91
C ASP A 4 -15.77 4.23 23.65
N ARG A 5 -15.60 5.55 23.71
CA ARG A 5 -15.22 6.30 22.51
C ARG A 5 -13.72 6.47 22.58
N GLN A 6 -13.00 5.38 22.32
CA GLN A 6 -11.62 5.48 21.90
C GLN A 6 -11.67 6.28 20.60
N THR A 7 -11.38 7.57 20.70
CA THR A 7 -11.07 8.45 19.59
C THR A 7 -10.11 7.69 18.70
N LYS A 8 -10.60 7.19 17.54
CA LYS A 8 -9.74 6.80 16.43
C LYS A 8 -8.81 7.99 16.21
N MET A 9 -7.56 7.90 16.65
CA MET A 9 -6.55 8.84 16.20
C MET A 9 -6.50 8.60 14.70
N GLU A 10 -7.09 9.51 13.93
CA GLU A 10 -6.94 9.52 12.49
C GLU A 10 -5.45 9.66 12.23
N TYR A 11 -4.82 8.56 11.82
CA TYR A 11 -3.48 8.58 11.27
C TYR A 11 -3.57 9.35 9.95
N GLU A 12 -3.47 10.68 10.03
CA GLU A 12 -3.61 11.59 8.89
C GLU A 12 -2.27 11.69 8.15
N TRP A 13 -1.84 10.56 7.57
CA TRP A 13 -0.66 10.53 6.74
C TRP A 13 -0.90 11.28 5.43
N LYS A 14 0.07 12.10 5.02
CA LYS A 14 0.07 12.85 3.77
C LYS A 14 1.39 12.62 3.03
N PRO A 15 1.37 12.40 1.69
CA PRO A 15 2.58 12.25 0.93
C PRO A 15 3.34 13.57 0.87
N ASP A 16 4.67 13.49 0.98
CA ASP A 16 5.55 14.55 0.52
C ASP A 16 5.66 14.49 -1.01
N GLU A 17 5.74 15.64 -1.67
CA GLU A 17 5.76 15.72 -3.14
C GLU A 17 7.04 15.11 -3.72
N GLN A 18 8.20 15.32 -3.09
CA GLN A 18 9.46 14.73 -3.56
C GLN A 18 9.45 13.21 -3.35
N GLY A 19 8.97 12.77 -2.19
CA GLY A 19 8.77 11.35 -1.90
C GLY A 19 7.88 10.70 -2.95
N LEU A 20 6.73 11.29 -3.26
CA LEU A 20 5.79 10.77 -4.25
C LEU A 20 6.42 10.67 -5.64
N GLN A 21 7.16 11.69 -6.08
CA GLN A 21 7.86 11.66 -7.37
C GLN A 21 8.88 10.52 -7.46
N GLN A 22 9.65 10.26 -6.39
CA GLN A 22 10.59 9.14 -6.34
C GLN A 22 9.88 7.79 -6.46
N ILE A 23 8.73 7.63 -5.79
CA ILE A 23 7.92 6.41 -5.86
C ILE A 23 7.38 6.20 -7.27
N LEU A 24 6.85 7.24 -7.90
CA LEU A 24 6.35 7.17 -9.27
C LEU A 24 7.46 6.82 -10.26
N GLN A 25 8.65 7.39 -10.08
CA GLN A 25 9.79 7.04 -10.91
C GLN A 25 10.21 5.57 -10.71
N LEU A 26 10.24 5.09 -9.47
CA LEU A 26 10.51 3.68 -9.18
C LEU A 26 9.48 2.74 -9.84
N LEU A 27 8.19 3.09 -9.78
CA LEU A 27 7.11 2.31 -10.40
C LEU A 27 7.24 2.28 -11.93
N LYS A 28 7.68 3.38 -12.55
CA LYS A 28 7.96 3.45 -13.99
C LYS A 28 9.18 2.64 -14.37
N GLU A 29 10.27 2.74 -13.61
CA GLU A 29 11.49 1.93 -13.79
C GLU A 29 11.20 0.43 -13.63
N SER A 30 10.28 0.06 -12.72
CA SER A 30 9.86 -1.33 -12.47
C SER A 30 9.16 -1.99 -13.67
N GLN A 31 8.64 -1.20 -14.60
CA GLN A 31 7.98 -1.67 -15.82
C GLN A 31 8.97 -1.84 -16.98
N SER A 32 10.23 -1.45 -16.80
CA SER A 32 11.25 -1.60 -17.83
C SER A 32 11.59 -3.06 -18.11
N PRO A 33 11.75 -3.47 -19.39
CA PRO A 33 12.24 -4.79 -19.74
C PRO A 33 13.77 -4.94 -19.54
N ASP A 34 14.48 -3.85 -19.24
CA ASP A 34 15.93 -3.85 -19.04
C ASP A 34 16.32 -4.52 -17.71
N THR A 35 17.13 -5.57 -17.78
CA THR A 35 17.55 -6.37 -16.61
C THR A 35 18.44 -5.60 -15.63
N THR A 36 19.20 -4.61 -16.11
CA THR A 36 20.03 -3.72 -15.29
C THR A 36 19.16 -2.76 -14.50
N ILE A 37 18.13 -2.20 -15.15
CA ILE A 37 17.14 -1.34 -14.50
C ILE A 37 16.36 -2.15 -13.46
N GLN A 38 15.89 -3.35 -13.79
CA GLN A 38 15.18 -4.22 -12.84
C GLN A 38 16.03 -4.57 -11.61
N ARG A 39 17.32 -4.85 -11.77
CA ARG A 39 18.22 -5.09 -10.63
C ARG A 39 18.34 -3.86 -9.73
N THR A 40 18.45 -2.69 -10.34
CA THR A 40 18.54 -1.41 -9.60
C THR A 40 17.24 -1.13 -8.85
N VAL A 41 16.09 -1.35 -9.49
CA VAL A 41 14.76 -1.24 -8.88
C VAL A 41 14.63 -2.17 -7.69
N GLN A 42 15.05 -3.43 -7.82
CA GLN A 42 14.96 -4.40 -6.73
C GLN A 42 15.76 -3.94 -5.50
N GLN A 43 16.98 -3.43 -5.71
CA GLN A 43 17.79 -2.87 -4.62
C GLN A 43 17.13 -1.66 -3.96
N LYS A 44 16.53 -0.77 -4.75
CA LYS A 44 15.78 0.39 -4.22
C LYS A 44 14.55 -0.06 -3.42
N LEU A 45 13.81 -1.05 -3.90
CA LEU A 45 12.64 -1.61 -3.19
C LEU A 45 13.04 -2.21 -1.84
N GLU A 46 14.14 -2.96 -1.78
CA GLU A 46 14.65 -3.55 -0.54
C GLU A 46 15.05 -2.48 0.48
N GLN A 47 15.67 -1.38 0.03
CA GLN A 47 16.00 -0.24 0.89
C GLN A 47 14.73 0.48 1.38
N LEU A 48 13.77 0.73 0.49
CA LEU A 48 12.52 1.43 0.82
C LEU A 48 11.61 0.60 1.75
N ASN A 49 11.67 -0.73 1.67
CA ASN A 49 10.92 -1.63 2.56
C ASN A 49 11.30 -1.50 4.04
N GLN A 50 12.44 -0.87 4.36
CA GLN A 50 12.83 -0.56 5.74
C GLN A 50 12.00 0.61 6.33
N TYR A 51 11.37 1.42 5.48
CA TYR A 51 10.59 2.58 5.90
C TYR A 51 9.09 2.24 5.87
N PRO A 52 8.39 2.28 7.02
CA PRO A 52 6.95 1.99 7.07
C PRO A 52 6.11 2.89 6.14
N ASP A 53 6.51 4.15 5.99
CA ASP A 53 5.88 5.15 5.14
C ASP A 53 5.88 4.78 3.66
N PHE A 54 6.84 3.95 3.21
CA PHE A 54 6.84 3.44 1.83
C PHE A 54 5.52 2.77 1.48
N ASN A 55 4.96 1.99 2.41
CA ASN A 55 3.69 1.32 2.21
C ASN A 55 2.51 2.29 2.12
N ASN A 56 2.57 3.43 2.82
CA ASN A 56 1.57 4.49 2.72
C ASN A 56 1.60 5.16 1.35
N TYR A 57 2.79 5.38 0.77
CA TYR A 57 2.90 5.87 -0.62
C TYR A 57 2.29 4.88 -1.61
N LEU A 58 2.54 3.58 -1.47
CA LEU A 58 2.01 2.58 -2.39
C LEU A 58 0.49 2.50 -2.38
N ILE A 59 -0.13 2.54 -1.19
CA ILE A 59 -1.59 2.57 -1.08
C ILE A 59 -2.15 3.90 -1.60
N PHE A 60 -1.50 5.03 -1.32
CA PHE A 60 -1.91 6.33 -1.84
C PHE A 60 -1.91 6.37 -3.37
N VAL A 61 -0.89 5.82 -4.03
CA VAL A 61 -0.86 5.70 -5.50
C VAL A 61 -2.01 4.82 -6.00
N LEU A 62 -2.26 3.69 -5.35
CA LEU A 62 -3.36 2.79 -5.72
C LEU A 62 -4.73 3.47 -5.60
N THR A 63 -4.99 4.16 -4.48
CA THR A 63 -6.35 4.62 -4.12
C THR A 63 -6.63 6.07 -4.42
N LYS A 64 -5.68 6.99 -4.22
CA LYS A 64 -5.93 8.45 -4.30
C LYS A 64 -5.39 9.10 -5.56
N LEU A 65 -4.30 8.59 -6.13
CA LEU A 65 -3.65 9.22 -7.27
C LEU A 65 -4.33 8.85 -8.61
N LYS A 66 -5.56 9.33 -8.81
CA LYS A 66 -6.37 9.04 -10.01
C LYS A 66 -5.81 9.63 -11.32
N SER A 67 -4.81 10.51 -11.24
CA SER A 67 -4.11 11.09 -12.39
C SER A 67 -3.15 10.13 -13.07
N GLU A 68 -2.65 9.12 -12.36
CA GLU A 68 -1.77 8.10 -12.94
C GLU A 68 -2.59 6.99 -13.62
N ASP A 69 -1.95 6.32 -14.58
CA ASP A 69 -2.55 5.25 -15.35
C ASP A 69 -2.85 4.01 -14.50
N GLU A 70 -3.85 3.24 -14.91
CA GLU A 70 -4.30 2.06 -14.17
C GLU A 70 -3.20 0.99 -13.99
N PRO A 71 -2.34 0.68 -15.00
CA PRO A 71 -1.20 -0.21 -14.83
C PRO A 71 -0.25 0.23 -13.71
N THR A 72 0.17 1.50 -13.68
CA THR A 72 1.07 2.03 -12.63
C THR A 72 0.42 1.94 -11.24
N ARG A 73 -0.87 2.29 -11.14
CA ARG A 73 -1.63 2.19 -9.88
C ARG A 73 -1.80 0.73 -9.42
N SER A 74 -2.11 -0.19 -10.33
CA SER A 74 -2.23 -1.61 -10.00
C SER A 74 -0.89 -2.22 -9.57
N LEU A 75 0.20 -1.82 -10.23
CA LEU A 75 1.56 -2.23 -9.87
C LEU A 75 1.93 -1.82 -8.44
N SER A 76 1.56 -0.60 -8.01
CA SER A 76 1.81 -0.16 -6.63
C SER A 76 1.08 -1.06 -5.62
N GLY A 77 -0.16 -1.45 -5.93
CA GLY A 77 -0.93 -2.42 -5.14
C GLY A 77 -0.27 -3.80 -5.08
N LEU A 78 0.27 -4.29 -6.20
CA LEU A 78 0.97 -5.59 -6.25
C LEU A 78 2.26 -5.59 -5.41
N ILE A 79 3.04 -4.51 -5.44
CA ILE A 79 4.23 -4.36 -4.60
C ILE A 79 3.83 -4.32 -3.13
N LEU A 80 2.81 -3.53 -2.78
CA LEU A 80 2.33 -3.44 -1.39
C LEU A 80 1.81 -4.79 -0.89
N LYS A 81 1.12 -5.57 -1.74
CA LYS A 81 0.69 -6.93 -1.39
C LYS A 81 1.88 -7.82 -1.01
N ASN A 82 2.96 -7.76 -1.79
CA ASN A 82 4.16 -8.54 -1.53
C ASN A 82 4.81 -8.10 -0.22
N ASN A 83 4.85 -6.80 0.06
CA ASN A 83 5.35 -6.25 1.32
C ASN A 83 4.52 -6.70 2.52
N VAL A 84 3.18 -6.65 2.43
CA VAL A 84 2.27 -7.20 3.44
C VAL A 84 2.59 -8.67 3.67
N LYS A 85 2.67 -9.48 2.61
CA LYS A 85 2.97 -10.91 2.75
C LYS A 85 4.32 -11.18 3.45
N ALA A 86 5.36 -10.41 3.15
CA ALA A 86 6.70 -10.64 3.66
C ALA A 86 6.95 -10.03 5.06
N HIS A 87 6.30 -8.90 5.37
CA HIS A 87 6.71 -8.03 6.47
C HIS A 87 5.54 -7.54 7.35
N PHE A 88 4.34 -8.12 7.23
CA PHE A 88 3.15 -7.65 7.96
C PHE A 88 3.37 -7.44 9.46
N GLN A 89 4.10 -8.34 10.12
CA GLN A 89 4.35 -8.29 11.57
C GLN A 89 5.15 -7.06 12.00
N ASN A 90 5.90 -6.45 11.08
CA ASN A 90 6.73 -5.27 11.34
C ASN A 90 5.98 -3.97 11.04
N PHE A 91 4.74 -4.03 10.53
CA PHE A 91 3.99 -2.84 10.17
C PHE A 91 3.48 -2.15 11.44
N PRO A 92 3.72 -0.84 11.60
CA PRO A 92 3.06 -0.07 12.64
C PRO A 92 1.54 -0.14 12.49
N ASN A 93 0.81 -0.18 13.60
CA ASN A 93 -0.66 -0.25 13.59
C ASN A 93 -1.30 0.87 12.74
N GLY A 94 -0.74 2.08 12.78
CA GLY A 94 -1.21 3.22 11.98
C GLY A 94 -1.15 2.98 10.47
N VAL A 95 -0.09 2.33 9.97
CA VAL A 95 0.06 1.98 8.54
C VAL A 95 -0.98 0.94 8.14
N THR A 96 -1.15 -0.10 8.96
CA THR A 96 -2.14 -1.17 8.69
C THR A 96 -3.57 -0.63 8.66
N ASP A 97 -3.93 0.25 9.60
CA ASP A 97 -5.27 0.85 9.64
C ASP A 97 -5.49 1.86 8.52
N PHE A 98 -4.46 2.60 8.13
CA PHE A 98 -4.50 3.44 6.94
C PHE A 98 -4.75 2.63 5.67
N ILE A 99 -4.01 1.55 5.46
CA ILE A 99 -4.18 0.66 4.30
C ILE A 99 -5.62 0.11 4.25
N LYS A 100 -6.14 -0.40 5.38
CA LYS A 100 -7.53 -0.88 5.45
C LYS A 100 -8.52 0.21 5.08
N SER A 101 -8.40 1.38 5.70
CA SER A 101 -9.32 2.50 5.48
C SER A 101 -9.34 2.93 4.02
N GLU A 102 -8.16 3.08 3.42
CA GLU A 102 -8.01 3.45 2.02
C GLU A 102 -8.61 2.41 1.08
N CYS A 103 -8.39 1.12 1.35
CA CYS A 103 -8.99 0.07 0.56
C CYS A 103 -10.52 0.04 0.69
N LEU A 104 -11.07 0.11 1.91
CA LEU A 104 -12.52 0.13 2.15
C LEU A 104 -13.21 1.30 1.41
N ASN A 105 -12.57 2.46 1.41
CA ASN A 105 -13.06 3.66 0.71
C ASN A 105 -13.01 3.53 -0.82
N ASN A 106 -12.27 2.57 -1.37
CA ASN A 106 -12.03 2.43 -2.82
C ASN A 106 -12.53 1.11 -3.42
N ILE A 107 -13.32 0.31 -2.69
CA ILE A 107 -14.01 -0.88 -3.24
C ILE A 107 -14.90 -0.50 -4.44
N GLY A 108 -15.43 0.72 -4.45
CA GLY A 108 -16.27 1.26 -5.51
C GLY A 108 -15.53 2.03 -6.62
N ASP A 109 -14.22 1.85 -6.80
CA ASP A 109 -13.47 2.54 -7.88
C ASP A 109 -14.11 2.29 -9.25
N SER A 110 -14.10 3.25 -10.17
CA SER A 110 -14.70 3.08 -11.51
C SER A 110 -13.99 2.04 -12.36
N SER A 111 -12.67 1.87 -12.16
CA SER A 111 -11.84 0.93 -12.89
C SER A 111 -12.00 -0.50 -12.38
N PRO A 112 -12.37 -1.47 -13.25
CA PRO A 112 -12.43 -2.88 -12.87
C PRO A 112 -11.09 -3.43 -12.37
N LEU A 113 -9.97 -2.98 -12.95
CA LEU A 113 -8.63 -3.43 -12.57
C LEU A 113 -8.25 -2.95 -11.17
N ILE A 114 -8.53 -1.68 -10.86
CA ILE A 114 -8.25 -1.12 -9.55
C ILE A 114 -9.15 -1.74 -8.49
N ARG A 115 -10.46 -1.91 -8.75
CA ARG A 115 -11.36 -2.63 -7.82
C ARG A 115 -10.83 -4.01 -7.49
N ALA A 116 -10.48 -4.81 -8.50
CA ALA A 116 -9.94 -6.15 -8.28
C ALA A 116 -8.65 -6.14 -7.46
N THR A 117 -7.78 -5.14 -7.67
CA THR A 117 -6.53 -4.99 -6.89
C THR A 117 -6.83 -4.58 -5.44
N VAL A 118 -7.76 -3.64 -5.22
CA VAL A 118 -8.18 -3.21 -3.87
C VAL A 118 -8.85 -4.35 -3.10
N ASP A 119 -9.75 -5.10 -3.73
CA ASP A 119 -10.42 -6.27 -3.14
C ASP A 119 -9.40 -7.33 -2.72
N LEU A 120 -8.44 -7.62 -3.59
CA LEU A 120 -7.35 -8.55 -3.29
C LEU A 120 -6.50 -8.06 -2.10
N MET A 121 -6.26 -6.76 -2.00
CA MET A 121 -5.49 -6.16 -0.90
C MET A 121 -6.23 -6.27 0.43
N LEU A 122 -7.52 -5.96 0.46
CA LEU A 122 -8.37 -6.13 1.65
C LEU A 122 -8.37 -7.57 2.14
N LEU A 123 -8.52 -8.52 1.22
CA LEU A 123 -8.49 -9.94 1.54
C LEU A 123 -7.15 -10.33 2.18
N HIS A 124 -6.02 -9.92 1.58
CA HIS A 124 -4.70 -10.24 2.12
C HIS A 124 -4.47 -9.64 3.50
N VAL A 125 -4.78 -8.36 3.71
CA VAL A 125 -4.63 -7.71 5.01
C VAL A 125 -5.51 -8.39 6.06
N SER A 126 -6.74 -8.77 5.70
CA SER A 126 -7.66 -9.48 6.61
C SER A 126 -7.14 -10.87 7.00
N ILE A 127 -6.59 -11.62 6.05
CA ILE A 127 -5.95 -12.92 6.30
C ILE A 127 -4.72 -12.75 7.19
N SER A 128 -3.86 -11.77 6.89
CA SER A 128 -2.65 -11.52 7.66
C SER A 128 -2.96 -11.15 9.11
N LEU A 129 -4.00 -10.35 9.38
CA LEU A 129 -4.46 -10.05 10.75
C LEU A 129 -4.95 -11.30 11.48
N SER A 130 -5.70 -12.14 10.78
CA SER A 130 -6.21 -13.40 11.33
C SER A 130 -5.07 -14.37 11.69
N SER A 131 -3.98 -14.37 10.89
CA SER A 131 -2.80 -15.21 11.11
C SER A 131 -1.91 -14.76 12.28
N VAL A 132 -1.95 -13.47 12.65
CA VAL A 132 -1.12 -12.89 13.73
C VAL A 132 -1.80 -13.00 15.10
N GLY A 133 -3.01 -13.55 15.18
CA GLY A 133 -3.63 -13.90 16.47
C GLY A 133 -4.26 -12.72 17.20
N LEU A 134 -4.79 -11.72 16.49
CA LEU A 134 -5.85 -10.89 17.05
C LEU A 134 -7.13 -11.74 17.07
N LYS A 135 -7.31 -12.51 18.14
CA LYS A 135 -8.63 -13.00 18.54
C LYS A 135 -9.52 -11.76 18.68
N LEU A 136 -10.58 -11.72 17.87
CA LEU A 136 -11.75 -10.87 18.11
C LEU A 136 -12.23 -11.00 19.56
#